data_AF-A0A0L9TCS2-F1
#
_entry.id   AF-A0A0L9TCS2-F1
#
_cell.length_a   1.000
_cell.length_b   1.000
_cell.length_c   1.000
_cell.angle_alpha   90.00
_cell.angle_beta   90.00
_cell.angle_gamma   90.00
#
_symmetry.space_group_name_H-M   'P 1'
#
loop_
_entity.id
_entity.type
_entity.pdbx_description
1 polymer ?
#
loop_
_entity_poly.entity_id
_entity_poly.type
_entity_poly.pdbx_seq_one_letter_code
_entity_poly.pdbx_strand_id
1 'polypeptide(L)'
;MKSPSVGTRDAVTVAGEIFGLKSIAAYRSGLEINTNVTNNDAEEGLRQTLIAGKPVRIANKNLIDYIFLRSLEVAQSYDLPMQIHTGFGDKDLDMRLSNPLHLRAVLEDKRYSKSRIVLLHASYPFSREASYLASVYSQANILQLNQWLGAKKSREVVFSVLRDACIDGDLSVPEAVEAAKDIFARNAIHFYKITPANKVINSHSNLSQNLSGDLAIDVSLVRVMWVDGAGQHRCRAVPKKRFNDVVVKNGVGLAFAVMGFSSQMDGPAEGSGLTAVGETRLVPDLSTLRRIPWNKKDEMVLADMCIKPGEAWEYCPRDVLRRASKILKDEFDLEMNAGFENEFILLKMLKRYVI
;
A
#
# COMPACT_ATOMS: atom_id res chain seq x y z
N MET A 1 28.59 0.28 48.76
CA MET A 1 28.20 -0.05 47.38
C MET A 1 26.72 0.24 47.22
N LYS A 2 26.37 1.33 46.53
CA LYS A 2 24.98 1.73 46.29
C LYS A 2 24.41 0.91 45.15
N SER A 3 23.18 0.42 45.34
CA SER A 3 22.36 -0.23 44.32
C SER A 3 22.14 0.72 43.13
N PRO A 4 22.16 0.23 41.88
CA PRO A 4 21.75 1.04 40.75
C PRO A 4 20.23 1.19 40.78
N SER A 5 19.77 2.44 40.89
CA SER A 5 18.39 2.83 40.65
C SER A 5 18.02 2.50 39.20
N VAL A 6 17.03 1.62 39.01
CA VAL A 6 16.40 1.38 37.72
C VAL A 6 15.72 2.68 37.30
N GLY A 7 16.34 3.40 36.37
CA GLY A 7 15.74 4.57 35.75
C GLY A 7 14.42 4.17 35.10
N THR A 8 13.34 4.85 35.50
CA THR A 8 12.08 4.90 34.77
C THR A 8 12.40 5.26 33.32
N ARG A 9 12.31 4.28 32.43
CA ARG A 9 12.36 4.53 30.98
C ARG A 9 11.17 5.43 30.68
N ASP A 10 11.45 6.65 30.22
CA ASP A 10 10.47 7.53 29.63
C ASP A 10 9.78 6.77 28.49
N ALA A 11 8.58 6.26 28.75
CA ALA A 11 7.73 5.73 27.72
C ALA A 11 7.36 6.91 26.83
N VAL A 12 7.98 7.00 25.64
CA VAL A 12 7.66 8.01 24.64
C VAL A 12 6.15 7.92 24.39
N THR A 13 5.41 8.92 24.85
CA THR A 13 3.96 8.97 24.79
C THR A 13 3.55 9.51 23.41
N VAL A 14 3.66 8.65 22.39
CA VAL A 14 3.15 8.91 21.02
C VAL A 14 1.63 8.76 20.90
N ALA A 15 0.92 8.57 22.01
CA ALA A 15 -0.51 8.27 22.05
C ALA A 15 -1.39 9.35 21.35
N GLY A 16 -0.88 10.57 21.18
CA GLY A 16 -1.56 11.65 20.45
C GLY A 16 -1.31 11.68 18.93
N GLU A 17 -0.40 10.87 18.40
CA GLU A 17 -0.01 10.87 16.97
C GLU A 17 -0.44 9.58 16.24
N ILE A 18 -0.99 8.61 16.96
CA ILE A 18 -1.43 7.32 16.42
C ILE A 18 -2.90 7.40 16.04
N PHE A 19 -3.21 7.13 14.76
CA PHE A 19 -4.58 7.11 14.25
C PHE A 19 -5.18 5.71 14.07
N GLY A 20 -4.40 4.66 14.33
CA GLY A 20 -4.86 3.26 14.25
C GLY A 20 -3.73 2.25 14.35
N LEU A 21 -4.11 0.99 14.59
CA LEU A 21 -3.20 -0.15 14.58
C LEU A 21 -3.37 -0.95 13.28
N LYS A 22 -2.35 -1.71 12.90
CA LYS A 22 -2.39 -2.58 11.71
C LYS A 22 -1.88 -3.98 12.07
N SER A 23 -2.70 -4.99 11.80
CA SER A 23 -2.32 -6.40 11.86
C SER A 23 -2.02 -6.96 10.47
N ILE A 24 -0.97 -7.77 10.42
CA ILE A 24 -0.60 -8.62 9.28
C ILE A 24 -0.63 -10.11 9.66
N ALA A 25 -1.43 -10.52 10.66
CA ALA A 25 -1.51 -11.92 11.11
C ALA A 25 -1.83 -12.90 9.96
N ALA A 26 -2.61 -12.46 8.97
CA ALA A 26 -2.88 -13.21 7.73
C ALA A 26 -1.60 -13.67 7.01
N TYR A 27 -0.55 -12.84 6.97
CA TYR A 27 0.76 -13.16 6.36
C TYR A 27 1.61 -14.15 7.17
N ARG A 28 1.13 -14.56 8.35
CA ARG A 28 1.91 -15.35 9.31
C ARG A 28 1.13 -16.60 9.69
N SER A 29 0.43 -16.58 10.83
CA SER A 29 -0.32 -17.73 11.35
C SER A 29 -1.77 -17.79 10.86
N GLY A 30 -2.21 -16.83 10.05
CA GLY A 30 -3.57 -16.75 9.54
C GLY A 30 -4.52 -15.92 10.39
N LEU A 31 -5.78 -15.81 9.94
CA LEU A 31 -6.82 -15.04 10.60
C LEU A 31 -7.65 -15.84 11.62
N GLU A 32 -7.40 -17.13 11.77
CA GLU A 32 -8.05 -17.98 12.78
C GLU A 32 -7.37 -17.76 14.14
N ILE A 33 -7.65 -16.62 14.76
CA ILE A 33 -7.03 -16.21 16.03
C ILE A 33 -7.62 -17.01 17.19
N ASN A 34 -6.76 -17.69 17.96
CA ASN A 34 -7.16 -18.33 19.21
C ASN A 34 -7.42 -17.27 20.30
N THR A 35 -8.69 -17.02 20.60
CA THR A 35 -9.11 -16.05 21.63
C THR A 35 -8.78 -16.49 23.07
N ASN A 36 -8.43 -17.76 23.28
CA ASN A 36 -8.14 -18.33 24.60
C ASN A 36 -6.62 -18.55 24.85
N VAL A 37 -5.76 -17.99 23.99
CA VAL A 37 -4.31 -18.09 24.17
C VAL A 37 -3.88 -17.50 25.52
N THR A 38 -3.02 -18.23 26.25
CA THR A 38 -2.57 -17.83 27.58
C THR A 38 -1.24 -17.08 27.52
N ASN A 39 -0.89 -16.38 28.61
CA ASN A 39 0.44 -15.76 28.75
C ASN A 39 1.57 -16.79 28.63
N ASN A 40 1.38 -17.99 29.19
CA ASN A 40 2.37 -19.07 29.13
C ASN A 40 2.60 -19.53 27.68
N ASP A 41 1.54 -19.65 26.89
CA ASP A 41 1.64 -20.00 25.46
C ASP A 41 2.42 -18.95 24.67
N ALA A 42 2.18 -17.67 24.99
CA ALA A 42 2.85 -16.54 24.35
C ALA A 42 4.33 -16.44 24.75
N GLU A 43 4.67 -16.66 26.02
CA GLU A 43 6.05 -16.68 26.53
C GLU A 43 6.87 -17.80 25.88
N GLU A 44 6.30 -19.00 25.77
CA GLU A 44 6.94 -20.11 25.06
C GLU A 44 7.09 -19.80 23.57
N GLY A 45 6.06 -19.22 22.93
CA GLY A 45 6.13 -18.78 21.54
C GLY A 45 7.21 -17.70 21.30
N LEU A 46 7.40 -16.79 22.25
CA LEU A 46 8.47 -15.79 22.24
C LEU A 46 9.85 -16.44 22.36
N ARG A 47 10.02 -17.37 23.30
CA ARG A 47 11.26 -18.11 23.46
C ARG A 47 11.64 -18.85 22.18
N GLN A 48 10.69 -19.56 21.57
CA GLN A 48 10.91 -20.26 20.30
C GLN A 48 11.31 -19.30 19.17
N THR A 49 10.63 -18.16 19.07
CA THR A 49 10.93 -17.12 18.07
C THR A 49 12.35 -16.56 18.24
N LEU A 50 12.80 -16.37 19.47
CA LEU A 50 14.15 -15.86 19.76
C LEU A 50 15.26 -16.90 19.49
N ILE A 51 14.95 -18.19 19.63
CA ILE A 51 15.89 -19.29 19.38
C ILE A 51 16.05 -19.59 17.87
N ALA A 52 15.03 -19.31 17.06
CA ALA A 52 14.98 -19.65 15.62
C ALA A 52 16.05 -18.97 14.73
N GLY A 53 16.89 -18.10 15.29
CA GLY A 53 18.02 -17.47 14.58
C GLY A 53 17.71 -16.10 13.99
N LYS A 54 18.69 -15.52 13.29
CA LYS A 54 18.60 -14.18 12.68
C LYS A 54 18.45 -14.26 11.16
N PRO A 55 17.66 -13.37 10.52
CA PRO A 55 16.85 -12.32 11.15
C PRO A 55 15.64 -12.91 11.89
N VAL A 56 15.31 -12.34 13.05
CA VAL A 56 14.17 -12.79 13.86
C VAL A 56 12.88 -12.52 13.07
N ARG A 57 12.10 -13.57 12.82
CA ARG A 57 10.81 -13.48 12.15
C ARG A 57 9.74 -14.08 13.06
N ILE A 58 8.81 -13.25 13.52
CA ILE A 58 7.69 -13.70 14.35
C ILE A 58 6.77 -14.54 13.47
N ALA A 59 6.77 -15.85 13.72
CA ALA A 59 5.94 -16.83 13.01
C ALA A 59 5.17 -17.77 13.95
N ASN A 60 5.51 -17.79 15.25
CA ASN A 60 4.82 -18.63 16.22
C ASN A 60 3.37 -18.17 16.40
N LYS A 61 2.42 -19.08 16.18
CA LYS A 61 0.98 -18.80 16.22
C LYS A 61 0.50 -18.27 17.56
N ASN A 62 0.89 -18.90 18.66
CA ASN A 62 0.45 -18.47 19.99
C ASN A 62 0.92 -17.05 20.31
N LEU A 63 2.17 -16.73 19.96
CA LEU A 63 2.67 -15.37 20.13
C LEU A 63 1.93 -14.36 19.26
N ILE A 64 1.64 -14.70 18.00
CA ILE A 64 0.91 -13.82 17.08
C ILE A 64 -0.52 -13.59 17.57
N ASP A 65 -1.24 -14.66 17.93
CA ASP A 65 -2.60 -14.60 18.42
C ASP A 65 -2.65 -13.77 19.72
N TYR A 66 -1.69 -13.96 20.62
CA TYR A 66 -1.58 -13.16 21.84
C TYR A 66 -1.35 -11.67 21.54
N ILE A 67 -0.37 -11.34 20.69
CA ILE A 67 -0.10 -9.93 20.30
C ILE A 67 -1.32 -9.32 19.61
N PHE A 68 -2.03 -10.08 18.77
CA PHE A 68 -3.24 -9.62 18.11
C PHE A 68 -4.32 -9.23 19.12
N LEU A 69 -4.60 -10.08 20.12
CA LEU A 69 -5.59 -9.80 21.17
C LEU A 69 -5.17 -8.62 22.04
N ARG A 70 -3.89 -8.56 22.47
CA ARG A 70 -3.35 -7.40 23.21
C ARG A 70 -3.46 -6.11 22.41
N SER A 71 -3.27 -6.17 21.10
CA SER A 71 -3.44 -5.01 20.21
C SER A 71 -4.89 -4.57 20.13
N LEU A 72 -5.85 -5.50 20.09
CA LEU A 72 -7.28 -5.18 20.17
C LEU A 72 -7.65 -4.53 21.50
N GLU A 73 -7.15 -5.04 22.62
CA GLU A 73 -7.38 -4.44 23.95
C GLU A 73 -6.87 -3.00 24.01
N VAL A 74 -5.66 -2.76 23.51
CA VAL A 74 -5.08 -1.41 23.41
C VAL A 74 -5.92 -0.54 22.47
N ALA A 75 -6.25 -1.03 21.28
CA ALA A 75 -7.07 -0.30 20.32
C ALA A 75 -8.42 0.12 20.93
N GLN A 76 -9.10 -0.79 21.64
CA GLN A 76 -10.34 -0.49 22.31
C GLN A 76 -10.17 0.51 23.47
N SER A 77 -9.09 0.40 24.24
CA SER A 77 -8.82 1.29 25.40
C SER A 77 -8.53 2.73 24.99
N TYR A 78 -7.88 2.93 23.84
CA TYR A 78 -7.59 4.25 23.28
C TYR A 78 -8.60 4.70 22.22
N ASP A 79 -9.64 3.90 21.99
CA ASP A 79 -10.62 4.09 20.92
C ASP A 79 -9.95 4.38 19.57
N LEU A 80 -9.05 3.47 19.17
CA LEU A 80 -8.33 3.45 17.91
C LEU A 80 -8.89 2.36 16.99
N PRO A 81 -8.93 2.58 15.67
CA PRO A 81 -9.28 1.53 14.73
C PRO A 81 -8.15 0.51 14.59
N MET A 82 -8.51 -0.76 14.41
CA MET A 82 -7.60 -1.83 14.04
C MET A 82 -7.84 -2.25 12.60
N GLN A 83 -6.84 -1.98 11.77
CA GLN A 83 -6.79 -2.45 10.40
C GLN A 83 -6.29 -3.90 10.37
N ILE A 84 -7.00 -4.78 9.68
CA ILE A 84 -6.63 -6.19 9.53
C ILE A 84 -6.41 -6.46 8.05
N HIS A 85 -5.19 -6.90 7.70
CA HIS A 85 -4.94 -7.38 6.35
C HIS A 85 -5.74 -8.67 6.09
N THR A 86 -6.50 -8.69 5.00
CA THR A 86 -7.33 -9.83 4.55
C THR A 86 -7.24 -9.95 3.04
N GLY A 87 -7.42 -11.16 2.50
CA GLY A 87 -7.40 -11.40 1.06
C GLY A 87 -6.00 -11.37 0.46
N PHE A 88 -5.86 -10.73 -0.69
CA PHE A 88 -4.66 -10.70 -1.53
C PHE A 88 -3.50 -9.91 -0.92
N GLY A 89 -2.29 -10.42 -1.12
CA GLY A 89 -1.03 -9.84 -0.67
C GLY A 89 0.17 -10.47 -1.40
N ASP A 90 1.37 -10.29 -0.87
CA ASP A 90 2.62 -10.72 -1.52
C ASP A 90 2.81 -12.26 -1.47
N LYS A 91 3.89 -12.74 -2.11
CA LYS A 91 4.21 -14.17 -2.27
C LYS A 91 4.24 -15.01 -0.97
N ASP A 92 4.51 -14.39 0.17
CA ASP A 92 4.61 -15.07 1.46
C ASP A 92 3.26 -15.18 2.19
N LEU A 93 2.18 -14.70 1.58
CA LEU A 93 0.82 -14.85 2.07
C LEU A 93 0.19 -16.14 1.54
N ASP A 94 -0.24 -17.01 2.45
CA ASP A 94 -1.18 -18.08 2.09
C ASP A 94 -2.60 -17.51 2.02
N MET A 95 -3.10 -17.31 0.80
CA MET A 95 -4.44 -16.76 0.58
C MET A 95 -5.55 -17.58 1.26
N ARG A 96 -5.35 -18.87 1.54
CA ARG A 96 -6.36 -19.67 2.25
C ARG A 96 -6.54 -19.19 3.69
N LEU A 97 -5.46 -18.76 4.32
CA LEU A 97 -5.42 -18.30 5.71
C LEU A 97 -5.86 -16.83 5.88
N SER A 98 -6.05 -16.11 4.78
CA SER A 98 -6.45 -14.70 4.75
C SER A 98 -7.95 -14.47 4.55
N ASN A 99 -8.75 -15.55 4.57
CA ASN A 99 -10.22 -15.46 4.52
C ASN A 99 -10.75 -14.78 5.79
N PRO A 100 -11.51 -13.68 5.65
CA PRO A 100 -11.99 -12.92 6.81
C PRO A 100 -12.97 -13.70 7.70
N LEU A 101 -13.63 -14.77 7.21
CA LEU A 101 -14.53 -15.59 8.04
C LEU A 101 -13.83 -16.22 9.25
N HIS A 102 -12.52 -16.44 9.18
CA HIS A 102 -11.75 -16.96 10.32
C HIS A 102 -11.75 -16.01 11.53
N LEU A 103 -12.06 -14.72 11.33
CA LEU A 103 -12.19 -13.75 12.42
C LEU A 103 -13.47 -13.91 13.24
N ARG A 104 -14.38 -14.82 12.88
CA ARG A 104 -15.66 -15.02 13.57
C ARG A 104 -15.49 -15.18 15.08
N ALA A 105 -14.53 -15.99 15.53
CA ALA A 105 -14.27 -16.19 16.96
C ALA A 105 -13.92 -14.88 17.68
N VAL A 106 -13.16 -13.99 17.03
CA VAL A 106 -12.83 -12.66 17.56
C VAL A 106 -14.04 -11.73 17.55
N LEU A 107 -14.83 -11.77 16.48
CA LEU A 107 -16.02 -10.91 16.32
C LEU A 107 -17.15 -11.28 17.28
N GLU A 108 -17.31 -12.57 17.61
CA GLU A 108 -18.31 -13.08 18.57
C GLU A 108 -17.84 -12.99 20.03
N ASP A 109 -16.56 -12.72 20.28
CA ASP A 109 -16.02 -12.54 21.63
C ASP A 109 -16.42 -11.18 22.21
N LYS A 110 -17.22 -11.23 23.29
CA LYS A 110 -17.77 -10.06 23.96
C LYS A 110 -16.70 -9.06 24.43
N ARG A 111 -15.48 -9.53 24.72
CA ARG A 111 -14.35 -8.68 25.14
C ARG A 111 -13.98 -7.64 24.08
N TYR A 112 -14.17 -7.96 22.80
CA TYR A 112 -13.77 -7.13 21.66
C TYR A 112 -14.95 -6.54 20.90
N SER A 113 -16.18 -6.68 21.41
CA SER A 113 -17.41 -6.20 20.77
C SER A 113 -17.44 -4.69 20.46
N LYS A 114 -16.63 -3.88 21.15
CA LYS A 114 -16.51 -2.43 20.93
C LYS A 114 -15.29 -2.04 20.08
N SER A 115 -14.51 -3.01 19.61
CA SER A 115 -13.36 -2.74 18.76
C SER A 115 -13.81 -2.15 17.43
N ARG A 116 -13.09 -1.19 16.88
CA ARG A 116 -13.38 -0.64 15.55
C ARG A 116 -12.48 -1.32 14.53
N ILE A 117 -13.03 -2.29 13.79
CA ILE A 117 -12.25 -3.15 12.90
C ILE A 117 -12.49 -2.75 11.44
N VAL A 118 -11.41 -2.73 10.66
CA VAL A 118 -11.50 -2.57 9.21
C VAL A 118 -10.69 -3.64 8.47
N LEU A 119 -11.39 -4.38 7.60
CA LEU A 119 -10.86 -5.42 6.73
C LEU A 119 -10.29 -4.78 5.46
N LEU A 120 -9.02 -5.01 5.18
CA LEU A 120 -8.33 -4.36 4.07
C LEU A 120 -8.43 -5.14 2.75
N HIS A 121 -8.15 -4.46 1.64
CA HIS A 121 -8.11 -5.03 0.29
C HIS A 121 -9.44 -5.60 -0.19
N ALA A 122 -10.56 -5.14 0.41
CA ALA A 122 -11.90 -5.72 0.26
C ALA A 122 -11.91 -7.24 0.42
N SER A 123 -10.92 -7.76 1.16
CA SER A 123 -10.65 -9.19 1.34
C SER A 123 -10.58 -10.02 0.05
N TYR A 124 -10.28 -9.44 -1.12
CA TYR A 124 -10.27 -10.18 -2.40
C TYR A 124 -9.39 -11.44 -2.32
N PRO A 125 -9.85 -12.63 -2.77
CA PRO A 125 -11.09 -12.90 -3.50
C PRO A 125 -12.35 -13.12 -2.62
N PHE A 126 -12.22 -13.01 -1.30
CA PHE A 126 -13.28 -13.22 -0.30
C PHE A 126 -14.14 -11.96 -0.06
N SER A 127 -14.40 -11.17 -1.09
CA SER A 127 -15.16 -9.92 -0.95
C SER A 127 -16.61 -10.17 -0.51
N ARG A 128 -17.17 -11.33 -0.85
CA ARG A 128 -18.52 -11.73 -0.41
C ARG A 128 -18.55 -12.02 1.08
N GLU A 129 -17.56 -12.72 1.59
CA GLU A 129 -17.37 -13.04 3.00
C GLU A 129 -17.17 -11.78 3.83
N ALA A 130 -16.32 -10.86 3.36
CA ALA A 130 -16.15 -9.57 4.00
C ALA A 130 -17.46 -8.77 4.04
N SER A 131 -18.20 -8.74 2.93
CA SER A 131 -19.51 -8.07 2.84
C SER A 131 -20.51 -8.67 3.82
N TYR A 132 -20.56 -10.00 3.92
CA TYR A 132 -21.36 -10.70 4.92
C TYR A 132 -21.00 -10.27 6.34
N LEU A 133 -19.71 -10.31 6.71
CA LEU A 133 -19.28 -9.90 8.04
C LEU A 133 -19.61 -8.44 8.35
N ALA A 134 -19.38 -7.52 7.41
CA ALA A 134 -19.70 -6.11 7.60
C ALA A 134 -21.22 -5.84 7.71
N SER A 135 -22.05 -6.69 7.11
CA SER A 135 -23.51 -6.59 7.23
C SER A 135 -24.06 -7.12 8.56
N VAL A 136 -23.36 -8.07 9.20
CA VAL A 136 -23.81 -8.75 10.41
C VAL A 136 -23.19 -8.15 11.68
N TYR A 137 -21.92 -7.76 11.61
CA TYR A 137 -21.15 -7.27 12.76
C TYR A 137 -20.92 -5.77 12.65
N SER A 138 -21.56 -4.98 13.53
CA SER A 138 -21.44 -3.51 13.54
C SER A 138 -19.99 -3.01 13.70
N GLN A 139 -19.13 -3.83 14.30
CA GLN A 139 -17.71 -3.52 14.48
C GLN A 139 -16.86 -3.73 13.21
N ALA A 140 -17.36 -4.46 12.21
CA ALA A 140 -16.59 -4.83 11.02
C ALA A 140 -16.90 -3.90 9.85
N ASN A 141 -15.86 -3.24 9.33
CA ASN A 141 -15.95 -2.36 8.17
C ASN A 141 -15.03 -2.87 7.06
N ILE A 142 -15.29 -2.50 5.81
CA ILE A 142 -14.46 -2.88 4.66
C ILE A 142 -13.76 -1.65 4.12
N LEU A 143 -12.46 -1.76 3.88
CA LEU A 143 -11.68 -0.75 3.18
C LEU A 143 -11.02 -1.36 1.96
N GLN A 144 -11.37 -0.81 0.80
CA GLN A 144 -10.66 -1.08 -0.44
C GLN A 144 -9.51 -0.07 -0.59
N LEU A 145 -8.28 -0.58 -0.51
CA LEU A 145 -7.09 0.17 -0.92
C LEU A 145 -6.88 -0.06 -2.42
N ASN A 146 -7.30 0.87 -3.26
CA ASN A 146 -7.10 0.83 -4.72
C ASN A 146 -5.64 1.17 -5.09
N GLN A 147 -4.71 0.32 -4.64
CA GLN A 147 -3.27 0.52 -4.79
C GLN A 147 -2.83 0.59 -6.26
N TRP A 148 -3.58 -0.03 -7.18
CA TRP A 148 -3.21 -0.17 -8.60
C TRP A 148 -3.96 0.76 -9.56
N LEU A 149 -5.22 1.09 -9.28
CA LEU A 149 -6.06 1.94 -10.15
C LEU A 149 -5.87 3.44 -9.87
N GLY A 150 -5.35 3.79 -8.69
CA GLY A 150 -5.19 5.18 -8.26
C GLY A 150 -6.53 5.84 -7.90
N ALA A 151 -6.46 6.91 -7.11
CA ALA A 151 -7.64 7.58 -6.55
C ALA A 151 -8.62 8.12 -7.61
N LYS A 152 -8.14 8.45 -8.81
CA LYS A 152 -8.99 8.98 -9.88
C LYS A 152 -9.84 7.89 -10.54
N LYS A 153 -9.23 6.76 -10.92
CA LYS A 153 -9.98 5.66 -11.52
C LYS A 153 -10.99 5.06 -10.54
N SER A 154 -10.64 5.08 -9.24
CA SER A 154 -11.58 4.76 -8.15
C SER A 154 -12.83 5.63 -8.21
N ARG A 155 -12.69 6.94 -8.42
CA ARG A 155 -13.84 7.87 -8.58
C ARG A 155 -14.66 7.59 -9.83
N GLU A 156 -14.02 7.23 -10.94
CA GLU A 156 -14.75 6.87 -12.17
C GLU A 156 -15.58 5.59 -11.98
N VAL A 157 -15.03 4.58 -11.32
CA VAL A 157 -15.74 3.32 -11.04
C VAL A 157 -16.92 3.59 -10.10
N VAL A 158 -16.69 4.29 -8.98
CA VAL A 158 -17.77 4.64 -8.03
C VAL A 158 -18.82 5.52 -8.71
N PHE A 159 -18.41 6.48 -9.55
CA PHE A 159 -19.35 7.28 -10.35
C PHE A 159 -20.20 6.41 -11.26
N SER A 160 -19.61 5.45 -11.99
CA SER A 160 -20.37 4.54 -12.85
C SER A 160 -21.39 3.74 -12.04
N VAL A 161 -20.96 3.13 -10.93
CA VAL A 161 -21.84 2.33 -10.06
C VAL A 161 -23.00 3.18 -9.51
N LEU A 162 -22.71 4.38 -9.01
CA LEU A 162 -23.73 5.27 -8.46
C LEU A 162 -24.66 5.83 -9.54
N ARG A 163 -24.14 6.11 -10.73
CA ARG A 163 -24.96 6.52 -11.88
C ARG A 163 -25.90 5.40 -12.29
N ASP A 164 -25.39 4.18 -12.41
CA ASP A 164 -26.19 3.02 -12.83
C ASP A 164 -27.29 2.74 -11.79
N ALA A 165 -26.97 2.81 -10.49
CA ALA A 165 -27.96 2.75 -9.41
C ALA A 165 -29.02 3.88 -9.49
N CYS A 166 -28.66 5.07 -9.95
CA CYS A 166 -29.64 6.14 -10.19
C CYS A 166 -30.54 5.87 -11.40
N ILE A 167 -29.99 5.28 -12.47
CA ILE A 167 -30.74 4.91 -13.67
C ILE A 167 -31.73 3.79 -13.37
N ASP A 168 -31.30 2.81 -12.58
CA ASP A 168 -32.12 1.66 -12.18
C ASP A 168 -33.17 2.02 -11.12
N GLY A 169 -33.07 3.22 -10.52
CA GLY A 169 -34.01 3.72 -9.52
C GLY A 169 -33.72 3.27 -8.09
N ASP A 170 -32.58 2.63 -7.84
CA ASP A 170 -32.13 2.21 -6.52
C ASP A 170 -31.74 3.41 -5.62
N LEU A 171 -31.27 4.50 -6.23
CA LEU A 171 -30.89 5.73 -5.56
C LEU A 171 -31.40 6.96 -6.33
N SER A 172 -31.76 8.02 -5.61
CA SER A 172 -31.88 9.34 -6.21
C SER A 172 -30.51 9.99 -6.42
N VAL A 173 -30.43 10.95 -7.35
CA VAL A 173 -29.19 11.72 -7.59
C VAL A 173 -28.65 12.38 -6.30
N PRO A 174 -29.48 13.02 -5.44
CA PRO A 174 -29.01 13.54 -4.16
C PRO A 174 -28.42 12.47 -3.23
N GLU A 175 -29.05 11.28 -3.13
CA GLU A 175 -28.54 10.18 -2.31
C GLU A 175 -27.21 9.65 -2.83
N ALA A 176 -27.06 9.51 -4.15
CA ALA A 176 -25.80 9.11 -4.77
C ALA A 176 -24.67 10.12 -4.50
N VAL A 177 -24.97 11.42 -4.50
CA VAL A 177 -23.99 12.47 -4.17
C VAL A 177 -23.54 12.36 -2.71
N GLU A 178 -24.45 12.09 -1.77
CA GLU A 178 -24.10 11.90 -0.36
C GLU A 178 -23.29 10.61 -0.16
N ALA A 179 -23.70 9.50 -0.77
CA ALA A 179 -22.95 8.25 -0.75
C ALA A 179 -21.51 8.42 -1.25
N ALA A 180 -21.31 9.18 -2.34
CA ALA A 180 -19.97 9.47 -2.86
C ALA A 180 -19.11 10.24 -1.85
N LYS A 181 -19.68 11.24 -1.15
CA LYS A 181 -18.95 12.00 -0.12
C LYS A 181 -18.57 11.13 1.07
N ASP A 182 -19.45 10.21 1.45
CA ASP A 182 -19.20 9.28 2.56
C ASP A 182 -18.11 8.27 2.20
N ILE A 183 -18.20 7.65 1.02
CA ILE A 183 -17.19 6.70 0.50
C ILE A 183 -15.81 7.34 0.38
N PHE A 184 -15.70 8.56 -0.15
CA PHE A 184 -14.40 9.17 -0.44
C PHE A 184 -13.79 10.00 0.69
N ALA A 185 -14.58 10.40 1.69
CA ALA A 185 -14.08 11.30 2.73
C ALA A 185 -14.70 11.04 4.10
N ARG A 186 -16.02 11.18 4.26
CA ARG A 186 -16.62 11.29 5.60
C ARG A 186 -16.44 10.03 6.43
N ASN A 187 -16.56 8.84 5.83
CA ASN A 187 -16.35 7.58 6.54
C ASN A 187 -14.93 7.46 7.09
N ALA A 188 -13.92 7.82 6.30
CA ALA A 188 -12.53 7.78 6.76
C ALA A 188 -12.27 8.83 7.85
N ILE A 189 -12.76 10.06 7.68
CA ILE A 189 -12.64 11.13 8.68
C ILE A 189 -13.25 10.71 10.02
N HIS A 190 -14.46 10.16 9.99
CA HIS A 190 -15.18 9.70 11.17
C HIS A 190 -14.51 8.48 11.81
N PHE A 191 -14.19 7.47 11.01
CA PHE A 191 -13.62 6.21 11.48
C PHE A 191 -12.22 6.39 12.08
N TYR A 192 -11.37 7.20 11.46
CA TYR A 192 -10.02 7.46 11.97
C TYR A 192 -9.92 8.69 12.88
N LYS A 193 -11.03 9.40 13.13
CA LYS A 193 -11.07 10.65 13.90
C LYS A 193 -10.05 11.68 13.41
N ILE A 194 -9.91 11.79 12.10
CA ILE A 194 -8.98 12.73 11.49
C ILE A 194 -9.57 14.13 11.65
N THR A 195 -8.93 14.97 12.45
CA THR A 195 -9.32 16.39 12.52
C THR A 195 -9.07 17.02 11.16
N PRO A 196 -10.09 17.55 10.46
CA PRO A 196 -9.85 18.34 9.27
C PRO A 196 -8.95 19.50 9.67
N ALA A 197 -7.83 19.71 8.98
CA ALA A 197 -7.06 20.93 9.18
C ALA A 197 -8.02 22.11 8.89
N ASN A 198 -8.48 22.79 9.94
CA ASN A 198 -9.28 24.00 9.85
C ASN A 198 -8.44 25.10 9.19
N LYS A 199 -8.38 25.09 7.86
CA LYS A 199 -8.51 26.30 7.08
C LYS A 199 -9.88 26.22 6.45
N VAL A 200 -10.81 26.95 7.07
CA VAL A 200 -12.05 27.39 6.47
C VAL A 200 -11.71 28.00 5.10
N ILE A 201 -11.81 27.21 4.04
CA ILE A 201 -12.05 27.76 2.72
C ILE A 201 -13.54 28.04 2.75
N ASN A 202 -13.91 29.28 3.06
CA ASN A 202 -15.27 29.77 2.89
C ASN A 202 -15.66 29.49 1.44
N SER A 203 -16.43 28.43 1.22
CA SER A 203 -17.10 28.16 -0.04
C SER A 203 -18.33 29.08 -0.15
N HIS A 204 -18.10 30.39 -0.14
CA HIS A 204 -19.03 31.33 -0.77
C HIS A 204 -18.62 31.46 -2.23
N SER A 205 -18.69 30.35 -2.98
CA SER A 205 -18.82 30.43 -4.42
C SER A 205 -20.30 30.44 -4.74
N ASN A 206 -20.86 31.62 -4.99
CA ASN A 206 -22.12 31.81 -5.68
C ASN A 206 -21.98 31.26 -7.12
N LEU A 207 -21.91 29.94 -7.26
CA LEU A 207 -22.03 29.28 -8.55
C LEU A 207 -23.51 29.02 -8.75
N SER A 208 -24.12 29.86 -9.60
CA SER A 208 -25.44 29.60 -10.17
C SER A 208 -25.49 28.16 -10.68
N GLN A 209 -26.42 27.37 -10.13
CA GLN A 209 -26.73 26.03 -10.62
C GLN A 209 -27.39 26.15 -12.00
N ASN A 210 -26.57 26.27 -13.05
CA ASN A 210 -26.99 25.92 -14.39
C ASN A 210 -26.50 24.49 -14.67
N LEU A 211 -27.33 23.51 -14.28
CA LEU A 211 -27.23 22.12 -14.72
C LEU A 211 -27.73 22.03 -16.17
N SER A 212 -26.96 22.60 -17.09
CA SER A 212 -27.19 22.45 -18.52
C SER A 212 -25.84 22.58 -19.23
N GLY A 213 -25.16 21.45 -19.38
CA GLY A 213 -23.91 21.33 -20.12
C GLY A 213 -23.24 20.00 -19.80
N ASP A 214 -23.02 19.18 -20.82
CA ASP A 214 -22.26 17.92 -20.73
C ASP A 214 -21.03 18.06 -19.84
N LEU A 215 -21.08 17.47 -18.65
CA LEU A 215 -19.95 17.36 -17.72
C LEU A 215 -19.01 16.25 -18.19
N ALA A 216 -18.52 16.35 -19.42
CA ALA A 216 -17.31 15.67 -19.83
C ALA A 216 -16.12 16.37 -19.16
N ILE A 217 -15.89 16.10 -17.87
CA ILE A 217 -14.66 16.54 -17.20
C ILE A 217 -13.53 15.73 -17.80
N ASP A 218 -12.89 16.33 -18.80
CA ASP A 218 -11.80 15.71 -19.55
C ASP A 218 -10.49 15.73 -18.74
N VAL A 219 -10.31 14.73 -17.87
CA VAL A 219 -9.19 14.75 -16.94
C VAL A 219 -7.93 14.15 -17.58
N SER A 220 -6.98 15.02 -17.90
CA SER A 220 -5.63 14.68 -18.37
C SER A 220 -4.75 14.07 -17.27
N LEU A 221 -3.97 13.03 -17.62
CA LEU A 221 -2.97 12.39 -16.77
C LEU A 221 -1.56 12.58 -17.32
N VAL A 222 -0.57 12.59 -16.43
CA VAL A 222 0.84 12.47 -16.76
C VAL A 222 1.33 11.12 -16.24
N ARG A 223 1.81 10.26 -17.14
CA ARG A 223 2.40 8.96 -16.83
C ARG A 223 3.88 9.15 -16.56
N VAL A 224 4.27 9.03 -15.29
CA VAL A 224 5.68 9.03 -14.89
C VAL A 224 6.22 7.62 -15.08
N MET A 225 7.17 7.45 -16.01
CA MET A 225 7.62 6.15 -16.50
C MET A 225 9.04 5.81 -16.05
N TRP A 226 9.27 4.53 -15.79
CA TRP A 226 10.58 3.95 -15.54
C TRP A 226 10.65 2.52 -16.09
N VAL A 227 11.83 1.91 -16.08
CA VAL A 227 12.04 0.49 -16.41
C VAL A 227 12.42 -0.23 -15.12
N ASP A 228 11.82 -1.38 -14.84
CA ASP A 228 12.15 -2.17 -13.65
C ASP A 228 13.35 -3.13 -13.87
N GLY A 229 13.70 -3.88 -12.83
CA GLY A 229 14.81 -4.85 -12.89
C GLY A 229 14.56 -6.04 -13.83
N ALA A 230 13.33 -6.25 -14.30
CA ALA A 230 12.96 -7.28 -15.27
C ALA A 230 12.81 -6.71 -16.70
N GLY A 231 13.31 -5.50 -16.94
CA GLY A 231 13.22 -4.84 -18.25
C GLY A 231 11.82 -4.37 -18.62
N GLN A 232 10.85 -4.39 -17.69
CA GLN A 232 9.48 -4.01 -17.97
C GLN A 232 9.29 -2.50 -17.84
N HIS A 233 8.61 -1.89 -18.80
CA HIS A 233 8.17 -0.51 -18.69
C HIS A 233 7.04 -0.40 -17.66
N ARG A 234 7.29 0.34 -16.59
CA ARG A 234 6.33 0.63 -15.53
C ARG A 234 5.92 2.10 -15.57
N CYS A 235 4.74 2.39 -15.01
CA CYS A 235 4.31 3.77 -14.89
C CYS A 235 3.50 4.04 -13.63
N ARG A 236 3.55 5.30 -13.20
CA ARG A 236 2.68 5.86 -12.18
C ARG A 236 1.91 7.02 -12.81
N ALA A 237 0.61 6.85 -12.96
CA ALA A 237 -0.26 7.89 -13.50
C ALA A 237 -0.60 8.93 -12.42
N VAL A 238 -0.36 10.20 -12.73
CA VAL A 238 -0.62 11.32 -11.83
C VAL A 238 -1.55 12.33 -12.54
N PRO A 239 -2.57 12.89 -11.88
CA PRO A 239 -3.35 13.98 -12.46
C PRO A 239 -2.47 15.18 -12.86
N LYS A 240 -2.69 15.75 -14.05
CA LYS A 240 -1.84 16.82 -14.61
C LYS A 240 -1.63 18.01 -13.66
N LYS A 241 -2.68 18.43 -12.95
CA LYS A 241 -2.58 19.48 -11.93
C LYS A 241 -1.60 19.10 -10.80
N ARG A 242 -1.75 17.91 -10.21
CA ARG A 242 -0.81 17.41 -9.18
C ARG A 242 0.60 17.24 -9.73
N PHE A 243 0.73 16.84 -11.00
CA PHE A 243 2.04 16.73 -11.63
C PHE A 243 2.75 18.09 -11.61
N ASN A 244 2.10 19.12 -12.16
CA ASN A 244 2.64 20.49 -12.24
C ASN A 244 2.90 21.11 -10.85
N ASP A 245 1.94 20.97 -9.93
CA ASP A 245 1.99 21.67 -8.64
C ASP A 245 2.99 21.02 -7.67
N VAL A 246 3.15 19.68 -7.73
CA VAL A 246 3.85 18.90 -6.70
C VAL A 246 4.96 18.02 -7.27
N VAL A 247 4.65 17.18 -8.27
CA VAL A 247 5.57 16.12 -8.71
C VAL A 247 6.79 16.67 -9.43
N VAL A 248 6.64 17.74 -10.21
CA VAL A 248 7.78 18.41 -10.84
C VAL A 248 8.84 18.85 -9.83
N LYS A 249 8.41 19.31 -8.65
CA LYS A 249 9.31 19.84 -7.62
C LYS A 249 9.83 18.77 -6.66
N ASN A 250 8.96 17.85 -6.25
CA ASN A 250 9.22 16.93 -5.13
C ASN A 250 9.38 15.47 -5.57
N GLY A 251 9.17 15.18 -6.85
CA GLY A 251 9.00 13.84 -7.35
C GLY A 251 7.77 13.14 -6.77
N VAL A 252 7.66 11.84 -7.06
CA VAL A 252 6.61 10.97 -6.50
C VAL A 252 7.25 9.72 -5.89
N GLY A 253 6.89 9.41 -4.64
CA GLY A 253 7.44 8.26 -3.92
C GLY A 253 7.09 6.93 -4.59
N LEU A 254 7.90 5.89 -4.37
CA LEU A 254 7.72 4.57 -4.94
C LEU A 254 8.42 3.55 -4.06
N ALA A 255 7.75 2.47 -3.68
CA ALA A 255 8.36 1.44 -2.83
C ALA A 255 9.49 0.71 -3.56
N PHE A 256 10.57 0.34 -2.86
CA PHE A 256 11.71 -0.38 -3.47
C PHE A 256 11.31 -1.70 -4.13
N ALA A 257 10.28 -2.36 -3.59
CA ALA A 257 9.74 -3.61 -4.11
C ALA A 257 9.52 -3.60 -5.62
N VAL A 258 9.07 -2.48 -6.21
CA VAL A 258 8.71 -2.44 -7.64
C VAL A 258 9.88 -2.68 -8.58
N MET A 259 11.11 -2.47 -8.13
CA MET A 259 12.32 -2.80 -8.91
C MET A 259 12.67 -4.28 -8.85
N GLY A 260 12.15 -5.00 -7.85
CA GLY A 260 12.39 -6.42 -7.64
C GLY A 260 11.36 -7.33 -8.31
N PHE A 261 10.29 -6.79 -8.90
CA PHE A 261 9.23 -7.60 -9.50
C PHE A 261 9.77 -8.32 -10.74
N SER A 262 9.54 -9.63 -10.82
CA SER A 262 9.92 -10.40 -12.00
C SER A 262 8.76 -10.54 -12.97
N SER A 263 9.04 -10.96 -14.21
CA SER A 263 8.02 -11.27 -15.20
C SER A 263 7.23 -12.55 -14.88
N GLN A 264 7.68 -13.37 -13.92
CA GLN A 264 7.12 -14.69 -13.62
C GLN A 264 6.27 -14.72 -12.34
N MET A 265 6.29 -13.66 -11.53
CA MET A 265 5.55 -13.61 -10.28
C MET A 265 5.13 -12.19 -9.90
N ASP A 266 3.97 -12.08 -9.25
CA ASP A 266 3.42 -10.82 -8.74
C ASP A 266 4.04 -10.43 -7.39
N GLY A 267 5.38 -10.33 -7.34
CA GLY A 267 6.10 -9.91 -6.15
C GLY A 267 7.62 -9.81 -6.36
N PRO A 268 8.35 -9.26 -5.39
CA PRO A 268 9.79 -9.12 -5.50
C PRO A 268 10.49 -10.48 -5.47
N ALA A 269 11.47 -10.66 -6.36
CA ALA A 269 12.31 -11.85 -6.42
C ALA A 269 12.97 -12.13 -5.08
N GLU A 270 13.01 -13.41 -4.69
CA GLU A 270 13.64 -13.83 -3.44
C GLU A 270 15.13 -13.48 -3.41
N GLY A 271 15.62 -13.04 -2.26
CA GLY A 271 17.03 -12.68 -2.10
C GLY A 271 17.44 -11.37 -2.77
N SER A 272 16.55 -10.66 -3.47
CA SER A 272 16.86 -9.38 -4.12
C SER A 272 17.17 -8.24 -3.14
N GLY A 273 16.75 -8.36 -1.87
CA GLY A 273 16.81 -7.28 -0.88
C GLY A 273 15.80 -6.14 -1.11
N LEU A 274 15.05 -6.18 -2.22
CA LEU A 274 14.05 -5.18 -2.57
C LEU A 274 12.69 -5.59 -1.99
N THR A 275 12.24 -4.89 -0.94
CA THR A 275 11.01 -5.21 -0.22
C THR A 275 10.02 -4.05 -0.23
N ALA A 276 8.83 -4.24 0.35
CA ALA A 276 7.86 -3.17 0.53
C ALA A 276 8.30 -2.10 1.55
N VAL A 277 9.41 -2.33 2.26
CA VAL A 277 9.97 -1.38 3.23
C VAL A 277 10.97 -0.46 2.52
N GLY A 278 10.75 0.85 2.66
CA GLY A 278 11.58 1.90 2.03
C GLY A 278 10.97 2.45 0.74
N GLU A 279 11.39 3.65 0.36
CA GLU A 279 10.92 4.32 -0.87
C GLU A 279 12.04 5.05 -1.61
N THR A 280 11.91 5.10 -2.94
CA THR A 280 12.64 5.99 -3.84
C THR A 280 11.71 7.09 -4.34
N ARG A 281 12.29 8.20 -4.80
CA ARG A 281 11.57 9.31 -5.42
C ARG A 281 11.77 9.28 -6.92
N LEU A 282 10.68 9.16 -7.67
CA LEU A 282 10.66 9.37 -9.11
C LEU A 282 10.68 10.87 -9.40
N VAL A 283 11.79 11.36 -9.96
CA VAL A 283 11.98 12.75 -10.36
C VAL A 283 11.80 12.85 -11.88
N PRO A 284 10.76 13.54 -12.38
CA PRO A 284 10.48 13.58 -13.81
C PRO A 284 11.52 14.41 -14.57
N ASP A 285 12.04 13.87 -15.67
CA ASP A 285 12.88 14.57 -16.62
C ASP A 285 12.01 15.27 -17.66
N LEU A 286 11.75 16.56 -17.45
CA LEU A 286 10.83 17.35 -18.28
C LEU A 286 11.26 17.45 -19.76
N SER A 287 12.54 17.24 -20.07
CA SER A 287 13.01 17.21 -21.46
C SER A 287 12.39 16.04 -22.25
N THR A 288 11.96 15.00 -21.55
CA THR A 288 11.35 13.78 -22.09
C THR A 288 9.82 13.82 -22.09
N LEU A 289 9.20 14.91 -21.64
CA LEU A 289 7.74 15.04 -21.62
C LEU A 289 7.20 14.99 -23.05
N ARG A 290 6.30 14.03 -23.32
CA ARG A 290 5.65 13.84 -24.62
C ARG A 290 4.16 13.62 -24.43
N ARG A 291 3.35 14.13 -25.35
CA ARG A 291 1.92 13.78 -25.45
C ARG A 291 1.80 12.34 -25.97
N ILE A 292 0.87 11.58 -25.40
CA ILE A 292 0.64 10.20 -25.82
C ILE A 292 -0.08 10.20 -27.18
N PRO A 293 0.48 9.57 -28.25
CA PRO A 293 -0.08 9.64 -29.59
C PRO A 293 -1.52 9.11 -29.69
N TRP A 294 -1.81 8.00 -28.99
CA TRP A 294 -3.12 7.34 -28.99
C TRP A 294 -4.07 7.84 -27.89
N ASN A 295 -3.59 8.67 -26.95
CA ASN A 295 -4.45 9.36 -25.98
C ASN A 295 -4.01 10.83 -25.86
N LYS A 296 -4.54 11.67 -26.75
CA LYS A 296 -4.12 13.08 -26.90
C LYS A 296 -4.32 13.94 -25.64
N LYS A 297 -5.09 13.45 -24.67
CA LYS A 297 -5.35 14.12 -23.37
C LYS A 297 -4.26 13.81 -22.33
N ASP A 298 -3.54 12.70 -22.50
CA ASP A 298 -2.50 12.27 -21.57
C ASP A 298 -1.10 12.61 -22.09
N GLU A 299 -0.17 12.75 -21.15
CA GLU A 299 1.26 12.92 -21.38
C GLU A 299 2.04 11.79 -20.68
N MET A 300 3.26 11.56 -21.11
CA MET A 300 4.23 10.68 -20.47
C MET A 300 5.56 11.39 -20.31
N VAL A 301 6.27 11.05 -19.24
CA VAL A 301 7.57 11.60 -18.89
C VAL A 301 8.43 10.51 -18.29
N LEU A 302 9.69 10.43 -18.70
CA LEU A 302 10.66 9.53 -18.07
C LEU A 302 11.10 10.12 -16.74
N ALA A 303 11.42 9.27 -15.78
CA ALA A 303 11.88 9.72 -14.46
C ALA A 303 13.20 9.06 -14.05
N ASP A 304 14.01 9.84 -13.35
CA ASP A 304 15.13 9.34 -12.57
C ASP A 304 14.64 8.87 -11.19
N MET A 305 15.30 7.88 -10.60
CA MET A 305 14.99 7.36 -9.27
C MET A 305 16.05 7.83 -8.27
N CYS A 306 15.64 8.49 -7.20
CA CYS A 306 16.55 9.07 -6.20
C CYS A 306 16.25 8.51 -4.79
N ILE A 307 17.28 8.26 -3.98
CA ILE A 307 17.10 7.95 -2.54
C ILE A 307 16.82 9.25 -1.77
N LYS A 308 17.56 10.31 -2.09
CA LYS A 308 17.40 11.65 -1.52
C LYS A 308 17.39 12.69 -2.63
N PRO A 309 16.91 13.92 -2.39
CA PRO A 309 17.00 14.99 -3.39
C PRO A 309 18.45 15.14 -3.90
N GLY A 310 18.65 14.97 -5.21
CA GLY A 310 19.96 15.05 -5.86
C GLY A 310 20.84 13.80 -5.76
N GLU A 311 20.43 12.77 -5.00
CA GLU A 311 21.18 11.51 -4.83
C GLU A 311 20.47 10.39 -5.60
N ALA A 312 21.03 10.01 -6.75
CA ALA A 312 20.51 8.91 -7.55
C ALA A 312 20.56 7.58 -6.79
N TRP A 313 19.52 6.77 -6.96
CA TRP A 313 19.48 5.43 -6.40
C TRP A 313 20.37 4.49 -7.21
N GLU A 314 21.08 3.56 -6.56
CA GLU A 314 21.94 2.59 -7.23
C GLU A 314 21.18 1.75 -8.28
N TYR A 315 19.90 1.47 -8.04
CA TYR A 315 19.00 0.75 -8.94
C TYR A 315 18.31 1.63 -9.99
N CYS A 316 18.62 2.93 -10.08
CA CYS A 316 18.07 3.81 -11.12
C CYS A 316 18.66 3.44 -12.50
N PRO A 317 17.88 2.90 -13.45
CA PRO A 317 18.44 2.42 -14.73
C PRO A 317 19.06 3.53 -15.56
N ARG A 318 18.44 4.73 -15.55
CA ARG A 318 18.95 5.91 -16.26
C ARG A 318 20.30 6.36 -15.73
N ASP A 319 20.45 6.37 -14.40
CA ASP A 319 21.72 6.77 -13.79
C ASP A 319 22.81 5.72 -13.97
N VAL A 320 22.46 4.42 -13.85
CA VAL A 320 23.35 3.31 -14.21
C VAL A 320 23.90 3.48 -15.62
N LEU A 321 23.04 3.78 -16.60
CA LEU A 321 23.44 4.00 -17.98
C LEU A 321 24.36 5.22 -18.12
N ARG A 322 24.05 6.34 -17.46
CA ARG A 322 24.92 7.54 -17.48
C ARG A 322 26.30 7.23 -16.89
N ARG A 323 26.38 6.50 -15.77
CA ARG A 323 27.64 6.09 -15.15
C ARG A 323 28.45 5.16 -16.06
N ALA A 324 27.81 4.13 -16.64
CA ALA A 324 28.46 3.21 -17.56
C ALA A 324 28.97 3.92 -18.82
N SER A 325 28.17 4.84 -19.38
CA SER A 325 28.57 5.63 -20.56
C SER A 325 29.74 6.56 -20.25
N LYS A 326 29.76 7.16 -19.04
CA LYS A 326 30.87 7.99 -18.59
C LYS A 326 32.17 7.19 -18.48
N ILE A 327 32.12 5.98 -17.89
CA ILE A 327 33.27 5.08 -17.80
C ILE A 327 33.80 4.75 -19.20
N LEU A 328 32.92 4.37 -20.14
CA LEU A 328 33.30 4.06 -21.52
C LEU A 328 34.01 5.24 -22.20
N LYS A 329 33.50 6.46 -21.99
CA LYS A 329 34.08 7.67 -22.58
C LYS A 329 35.41 8.06 -21.94
N ASP A 330 35.46 8.07 -20.60
CA ASP A 330 36.63 8.55 -19.86
C ASP A 330 37.82 7.57 -19.95
N GLU A 331 37.55 6.26 -19.89
CA GLU A 331 38.61 5.23 -19.85
C GLU A 331 38.98 4.70 -21.24
N PHE A 332 38.04 4.71 -22.19
CA PHE A 332 38.23 4.06 -23.50
C PHE A 332 37.95 4.97 -24.70
N ASP A 333 37.54 6.23 -24.48
CA ASP A 333 37.09 7.17 -25.52
C ASP A 333 35.95 6.62 -26.40
N LEU A 334 35.14 5.70 -25.85
CA LEU A 334 34.03 5.07 -26.55
C LEU A 334 32.70 5.77 -26.27
N GLU A 335 31.86 5.86 -27.30
CA GLU A 335 30.48 6.36 -27.21
C GLU A 335 29.48 5.24 -27.48
N MET A 336 28.48 5.09 -26.60
CA MET A 336 27.47 4.05 -26.74
C MET A 336 26.38 4.50 -27.73
N ASN A 337 26.43 3.97 -28.95
CA ASN A 337 25.44 4.27 -30.00
C ASN A 337 24.25 3.31 -30.03
N ALA A 338 24.41 2.10 -29.49
CA ALA A 338 23.36 1.09 -29.40
C ALA A 338 23.51 0.28 -28.12
N GLY A 339 22.39 -0.08 -27.50
CA GLY A 339 22.34 -1.06 -26.42
C GLY A 339 22.08 -2.46 -26.98
N PHE A 340 22.65 -3.47 -26.34
CA PHE A 340 22.38 -4.88 -26.61
C PHE A 340 21.54 -5.46 -25.46
N GLU A 341 20.48 -6.19 -25.81
CA GLU A 341 19.68 -6.94 -24.85
C GLU A 341 20.45 -8.19 -24.43
N ASN A 342 20.93 -8.21 -23.19
CA ASN A 342 21.66 -9.35 -22.64
C ASN A 342 20.70 -10.25 -21.88
N GLU A 343 20.24 -11.32 -22.52
CA GLU A 343 19.56 -12.43 -21.85
C GLU A 343 20.57 -13.49 -21.46
N PHE A 344 20.66 -13.82 -20.17
CA PHE A 344 21.46 -14.95 -19.70
C PHE A 344 20.73 -15.71 -18.60
N ILE A 345 20.95 -17.02 -18.58
CA ILE A 345 20.39 -17.93 -17.58
C ILE A 345 21.55 -18.44 -16.72
N LEU A 346 21.52 -18.10 -15.43
CA LEU A 346 22.44 -18.68 -14.45
C LEU A 346 21.92 -20.05 -14.03
N LEU A 347 22.57 -21.12 -14.52
CA LEU A 347 22.26 -22.48 -14.11
C LEU A 347 23.13 -22.88 -12.92
N LYS A 348 22.50 -23.46 -11.89
CA LYS A 348 23.25 -24.07 -10.80
C LYS A 348 24.02 -25.26 -11.35
N MET A 349 25.35 -25.23 -11.20
CA MET A 349 26.19 -26.35 -11.58
C MET A 349 25.84 -27.57 -10.71
N LEU A 350 25.21 -28.58 -11.29
CA LEU A 350 25.01 -29.86 -10.62
C LEU A 350 26.35 -30.59 -10.62
N LYS A 351 26.94 -30.81 -9.44
CA LYS A 351 28.10 -31.71 -9.31
C LYS A 351 27.65 -33.09 -9.78
N ARG A 352 28.11 -33.52 -10.95
CA ARG A 352 27.96 -34.91 -11.39
C ARG A 352 28.78 -35.77 -10.42
N TYR A 353 28.12 -36.66 -9.69
CA TYR A 353 28.82 -37.77 -9.07
C TYR A 353 29.38 -38.62 -10.22
N VAL A 354 30.70 -38.67 -10.35
CA VAL A 354 31.37 -39.65 -11.19
C VAL A 354 31.16 -40.98 -10.48
N ILE A 355 30.45 -41.90 -11.15
CA ILE A 355 30.21 -43.27 -10.68
C ILE A 355 31.53 -44.04 -10.73
#